data_AF-A0A9W8JSA0-F1
#
_entry.id   AF-A0A9W8JSA0-F1
#
_cell.length_a   1.000
_cell.length_b   1.000
_cell.length_c   1.000
_cell.angle_alpha   90.00
_cell.angle_beta   90.00
_cell.angle_gamma   90.00
#
_symmetry.space_group_name_H-M   'P 1'
#
loop_
_entity.id
_entity.type
_entity.pdbx_description
1 polymer ?
#
loop_
_entity_poly.entity_id
_entity_poly.type
_entity_poly.pdbx_seq_one_letter_code
_entity_poly.pdbx_strand_id
1 'polypeptide(L)'
;MRPAENIYITGSLGELQNWSPDNALLLSSANYPTWSITVNIPANTYFEYKYIRKFNGAVTWESDPNRSFTTPASGTYTLNQSWK
;
A
#
# COMPACT_ATOMS: atom_id res chain seq x y z
N MET A 1 -12.78 23.89 -0.36
CA MET A 1 -12.61 22.47 -0.75
C MET A 1 -11.79 21.80 0.35
N ARG A 2 -12.34 20.85 1.11
CA ARG A 2 -11.53 20.11 2.08
C ARG A 2 -10.53 19.26 1.29
N PRO A 3 -9.24 19.22 1.66
CA PRO A 3 -8.30 18.37 0.94
C PRO A 3 -8.69 16.90 1.18
N ALA A 4 -8.79 16.13 0.11
CA ALA A 4 -9.04 14.70 0.22
C ALA A 4 -7.79 14.02 0.78
N GLU A 5 -7.94 13.32 1.90
CA GLU A 5 -6.94 12.42 2.42
C GLU A 5 -6.99 11.12 1.63
N ASN A 6 -5.89 10.82 0.94
CA ASN A 6 -5.77 9.61 0.15
C ASN A 6 -4.62 8.75 0.71
N ILE A 7 -4.91 7.46 0.91
CA ILE A 7 -3.93 6.46 1.31
C ILE A 7 -3.46 5.73 0.07
N TYR A 8 -2.15 5.55 -0.05
CA TYR A 8 -1.49 4.82 -1.14
C TYR A 8 -0.58 3.74 -0.58
N ILE A 9 -0.17 2.80 -1.43
CA ILE A 9 0.82 1.76 -1.12
C ILE A 9 1.96 1.77 -2.14
N THR A 10 3.19 1.58 -1.66
CA THR A 10 4.37 1.31 -2.48
C THR A 10 5.32 0.38 -1.73
N GLY A 11 6.27 -0.25 -2.43
CA GLY A 11 7.12 -1.29 -1.87
C GLY A 11 8.27 -1.70 -2.78
N SER A 12 8.97 -2.75 -2.38
CA SER A 12 10.23 -3.18 -2.98
C SER A 12 10.11 -3.80 -4.37
N LEU A 13 8.90 -4.19 -4.79
CA LEU A 13 8.64 -4.81 -6.10
C LEU A 13 8.23 -3.79 -7.15
N GLY A 14 8.41 -4.14 -8.43
CA GLY A 14 7.92 -3.34 -9.56
C GLY A 14 6.40 -3.20 -9.55
N GLU A 15 5.69 -4.26 -9.18
CA GLU A 15 4.24 -4.27 -8.98
C GLU A 15 3.80 -3.31 -7.86
N LEU A 16 4.71 -3.04 -6.91
CA LEU A 16 4.55 -2.07 -5.84
C LEU A 16 5.32 -0.77 -6.08
N GLN A 17 5.74 -0.52 -7.33
CA GLN A 17 6.30 0.74 -7.79
C GLN A 17 7.66 1.11 -7.19
N ASN A 18 8.45 0.12 -6.73
CA ASN A 18 9.85 0.28 -6.30
C ASN A 18 10.07 1.48 -5.34
N TRP A 19 9.28 1.57 -4.27
CA TRP A 19 9.30 2.64 -3.27
C TRP A 19 9.03 4.06 -3.80
N SER A 20 8.49 4.22 -5.01
CA SER A 20 8.16 5.51 -5.60
C SER A 20 6.90 6.12 -4.96
N PRO A 21 7.00 7.26 -4.26
CA PRO A 21 5.82 7.96 -3.76
C PRO A 21 4.96 8.50 -4.88
N ASP A 22 5.58 8.93 -5.97
CA ASP A 22 4.90 9.57 -7.10
C ASP A 22 3.98 8.58 -7.83
N ASN A 23 4.46 7.35 -8.03
CA ASN A 23 3.73 6.29 -8.71
C ASN A 23 2.96 5.36 -7.76
N ALA A 24 2.99 5.60 -6.44
CA ALA A 24 2.33 4.76 -5.45
C ALA A 24 0.84 4.49 -5.80
N LEU A 25 0.38 3.28 -5.49
CA LEU A 25 -0.95 2.81 -5.87
C LEU A 25 -2.02 3.33 -4.91
N LEU A 26 -3.08 3.95 -5.42
CA LEU A 26 -4.17 4.50 -4.61
C LEU A 26 -5.06 3.39 -4.03
N LEU A 27 -5.31 3.42 -2.73
CA LEU A 27 -6.32 2.56 -2.11
C LEU A 27 -7.72 3.16 -2.30
N SER A 28 -8.70 2.29 -2.58
CA SER A 28 -10.11 2.67 -2.63
C SER A 28 -10.66 2.90 -1.22
N SER A 29 -11.32 4.04 -1.01
CA SER A 29 -12.04 4.38 0.23
C SER A 29 -13.53 4.04 0.16
N ALA A 30 -13.96 3.19 -0.77
CA ALA A 30 -15.38 2.87 -0.99
C ALA A 30 -16.08 2.26 0.23
N ASN A 31 -15.32 1.61 1.12
CA ASN A 31 -15.82 0.96 2.33
C ASN A 31 -15.32 1.65 3.60
N TYR A 32 -15.27 3.00 3.60
CA TYR A 32 -14.82 3.79 4.75
C TYR A 32 -15.45 3.30 6.08
N PRO A 33 -14.67 3.16 7.18
CA PRO A 33 -13.30 3.63 7.41
C PRO A 33 -12.18 2.72 6.89
N THR A 34 -12.50 1.73 6.05
CA THR A 34 -11.50 0.81 5.47
C THR A 34 -11.07 1.29 4.09
N TRP A 35 -9.76 1.37 3.89
CA TRP A 35 -9.13 1.54 2.57
C TRP A 35 -8.63 0.18 2.07
N SER A 36 -8.85 -0.13 0.78
CA SER A 36 -8.42 -1.41 0.21
C SER A 36 -7.96 -1.31 -1.24
N ILE A 37 -7.10 -2.25 -1.63
CA ILE A 37 -6.63 -2.44 -3.01
C ILE A 37 -6.32 -3.94 -3.21
N THR A 38 -6.46 -4.42 -4.44
CA THR A 38 -5.96 -5.72 -4.86
C THR A 38 -4.79 -5.49 -5.82
N VAL A 39 -3.64 -6.08 -5.52
CA VAL A 39 -2.42 -6.00 -6.34
C VAL A 39 -2.01 -7.42 -6.74
N ASN A 40 -1.73 -7.62 -8.02
CA ASN A 40 -1.21 -8.89 -8.51
C ASN A 40 0.30 -8.93 -8.27
N ILE A 41 0.76 -9.87 -7.46
CA ILE A 41 2.18 -10.08 -7.16
C ILE A 41 2.52 -11.53 -7.53
N PRO A 42 3.72 -11.82 -8.08
CA PRO A 42 4.11 -13.18 -8.43
C PRO A 42 4.06 -14.11 -7.21
N ALA A 43 3.60 -15.35 -7.40
CA ALA A 43 3.52 -16.35 -6.34
C ALA A 43 4.89 -16.65 -5.71
N ASN A 44 4.90 -17.11 -4.45
CA ASN A 44 6.11 -17.40 -3.67
C ASN A 44 7.16 -16.26 -3.62
N THR A 45 6.71 -15.00 -3.70
CA THR A 45 7.60 -13.83 -3.72
C THR A 45 7.56 -13.10 -2.38
N TYR A 46 8.74 -12.91 -1.77
CA TYR A 46 8.92 -12.01 -0.64
C TYR A 46 8.95 -10.56 -1.11
N PHE A 47 8.30 -9.67 -0.37
CA PHE A 47 8.36 -8.24 -0.61
C PHE A 47 8.18 -7.43 0.65
N GLU A 48 8.62 -6.18 0.58
CA GLU A 48 8.37 -5.16 1.58
C GLU A 48 7.48 -4.05 1.02
N TYR A 49 6.72 -3.40 1.88
CA TYR A 49 5.84 -2.32 1.52
C TYR A 49 5.57 -1.37 2.68
N LYS A 50 5.08 -0.18 2.35
CA LYS A 50 4.51 0.79 3.29
C LYS A 50 3.29 1.47 2.70
N TYR A 51 2.45 1.94 3.59
CA TYR A 51 1.42 2.91 3.23
C TYR A 51 2.00 4.33 3.27
N ILE A 52 1.52 5.18 2.36
CA ILE A 52 1.79 6.62 2.39
C ILE A 52 0.46 7.37 2.38
N ARG A 53 0.37 8.43 3.17
CA ARG A 53 -0.74 9.38 3.16
C ARG A 53 -0.31 10.58 2.34
N LYS A 54 -1.13 10.95 1.35
CA LYS A 54 -0.96 12.23 0.64
C LYS A 54 -2.07 13.18 1.04
N PHE A 55 -1.68 14.34 1.54
CA PHE A 55 -2.60 15.39 1.96
C PHE A 55 -1.97 16.77 1.70
N ASN A 56 -2.66 17.64 0.96
CA ASN A 56 -2.16 18.98 0.60
C ASN A 56 -0.76 18.99 -0.04
N GLY A 57 -0.44 17.99 -0.86
CA GLY A 57 0.87 17.85 -1.49
C GLY A 57 1.99 17.35 -0.57
N ALA A 58 1.73 17.18 0.72
CA ALA A 58 2.64 16.49 1.63
C ALA A 58 2.47 14.98 1.52
N VAL A 59 3.60 14.26 1.53
CA VAL A 59 3.66 12.80 1.60
C VAL A 59 4.15 12.41 3.00
N THR A 60 3.32 11.67 3.73
CA THR A 60 3.67 11.10 5.03
C THR A 60 3.75 9.59 4.90
N TRP A 61 4.90 9.03 5.26
CA TRP A 61 5.09 7.58 5.29
C TRP A 61 4.58 6.99 6.60
N GLU A 62 4.18 5.73 6.53
CA GLU A 62 3.96 4.92 7.73
C GLU A 62 5.28 4.75 8.53
N SER A 63 5.13 4.66 9.86
CA SER A 63 6.23 4.48 10.80
C SER A 63 7.04 3.20 10.52
N ASP A 64 8.33 3.22 10.84
CA ASP A 64 9.21 2.05 10.76
C ASP A 64 8.84 0.95 11.78
N PRO A 65 9.21 -0.32 11.51
CA PRO A 65 9.88 -0.82 10.30
C PRO A 65 8.92 -1.01 9.11
N ASN A 66 9.48 -1.19 7.92
CA ASN A 66 8.74 -1.66 6.74
C ASN A 66 7.87 -2.87 7.06
N ARG A 67 6.72 -2.96 6.39
CA ARG A 67 5.91 -4.18 6.42
C ARG A 67 6.48 -5.16 5.41
N SER A 68 6.42 -6.45 5.71
CA SER A 68 6.91 -7.50 4.83
C SER A 68 5.89 -8.62 4.70
N PHE A 69 5.83 -9.27 3.54
CA PHE A 69 5.00 -10.44 3.32
C PHE A 69 5.59 -11.33 2.21
N THR A 70 5.26 -12.62 2.24
CA THR A 70 5.56 -13.56 1.15
C THR A 70 4.25 -14.09 0.60
N THR A 71 3.99 -13.88 -0.69
CA THR A 71 2.78 -14.41 -1.34
C THR A 71 2.72 -15.94 -1.26
N PRO A 72 1.54 -16.54 -1.11
CA PRO A 72 1.39 -18.00 -1.21
C PRO A 72 1.79 -18.51 -2.61
N ALA A 73 1.89 -19.84 -2.75
CA ALA A 73 2.18 -20.48 -4.03
C ALA A 73 1.07 -20.30 -5.08
N SER A 74 -0.15 -19.98 -4.66
CA SER A 74 -1.28 -19.66 -5.54
C SER A 74 -2.41 -18.98 -4.77
N GLY A 75 -3.37 -18.42 -5.51
CA GLY A 75 -4.59 -17.83 -4.97
C GLY A 75 -4.44 -16.39 -4.49
N THR A 76 -5.49 -15.88 -3.85
CA THR A 76 -5.57 -14.53 -3.30
C THR A 76 -5.41 -14.58 -1.79
N TYR A 77 -4.61 -13.67 -1.23
CA TYR A 77 -4.46 -13.50 0.21
C TYR A 77 -4.80 -12.07 0.61
N THR A 78 -5.56 -11.90 1.70
CA THR A 78 -5.97 -10.57 2.20
C THR A 78 -5.19 -10.22 3.46
N LEU A 79 -4.47 -9.10 3.42
CA LEU A 79 -3.79 -8.52 4.58
C LEU A 79 -4.68 -7.43 5.20
N ASN A 80 -5.22 -7.69 6.40
CA ASN A 80 -5.94 -6.67 7.18
C ASN A 80 -4.96 -5.96 8.12
N GLN A 81 -4.81 -4.64 7.96
CA GLN A 81 -3.81 -3.85 8.69
C GLN A 81 -4.42 -2.53 9.18
N SER A 82 -4.00 -2.08 10.37
CA SER A 82 -4.20 -0.70 10.83
C SER A 82 -2.95 0.13 10.54
N TRP A 83 -3.13 1.42 10.23
CA TRP A 83 -2.03 2.37 10.08
C TRP A 83 -1.14 2.41 11.35
N LYS A 84 0.18 2.47 11.19
CA LYS A 84 1.16 2.61 12.29
C LYS A 84 1.61 4.05 12.52
#